data_AF-A0AAD5Q4T9-F1
#
_entry.id   AF-A0AAD5Q4T9-F1
#
_cell.length_a   1.000
_cell.length_b   1.000
_cell.length_c   1.000
_cell.angle_alpha   90.00
_cell.angle_beta   90.00
_cell.angle_gamma   90.00
#
_symmetry.space_group_name_H-M   'P 1'
#
loop_
_entity.id
_entity.type
_entity.pdbx_description
1 polymer ?
#
loop_
_entity_poly.entity_id
_entity_poly.type
_entity_poly.pdbx_seq_one_letter_code
_entity_poly.pdbx_strand_id
1 'polypeptide(L)'
;MEAQLDLVQLYCEGSGAKLNLSKCVVLPLHRRRHVAQLGAVRVLERGETVKYLGIPFGQASVVQALLDDLDRKFYEGFKLPSTDGAPVAGDAASVCAQSSL
;
A
#
# COMPACT_ATOMS: atom_id res chain seq x y z
N MET A 1 11.29 9.36 -17.90
CA MET A 1 10.08 9.10 -17.09
C MET A 1 8.88 8.86 -18.00
N GLU A 2 8.75 9.58 -19.13
CA GLU A 2 7.67 9.35 -20.11
C GLU A 2 7.65 7.91 -20.60
N ALA A 3 8.81 7.38 -20.98
CA ALA A 3 8.97 5.98 -21.35
C ALA A 3 8.48 4.96 -20.29
N GLN A 4 8.49 5.30 -19.00
CA GLN A 4 7.95 4.40 -17.97
C GLN A 4 6.42 4.42 -17.96
N LEU A 5 5.80 5.58 -18.16
CA LEU A 5 4.34 5.66 -18.28
C LEU A 5 3.86 4.96 -19.55
N ASP A 6 4.58 5.10 -20.66
CA ASP A 6 4.25 4.44 -21.92
C ASP A 6 4.26 2.91 -21.77
N LEU A 7 5.26 2.37 -21.05
CA LEU A 7 5.32 0.95 -20.74
C LEU A 7 4.15 0.47 -19.87
N VAL A 8 3.79 1.25 -18.84
CA VAL A 8 2.66 0.91 -17.96
C VAL A 8 1.34 0.99 -18.74
N GLN A 9 1.19 2.00 -19.59
CA GLN A 9 0.02 2.17 -20.45
C GLN A 9 -0.14 0.98 -21.40
N LEU A 10 0.94 0.56 -22.07
CA LEU A 10 0.94 -0.62 -22.94
C LEU A 10 0.54 -1.90 -22.18
N TYR A 11 1.01 -2.07 -20.94
CA TYR A 11 0.62 -3.21 -20.11
C TYR A 11 -0.87 -3.15 -19.69
N CYS A 12 -1.37 -1.95 -19.36
CA CYS A 12 -2.78 -1.73 -19.05
C CYS A 12 -3.68 -2.10 -20.23
N GLU A 13 -3.29 -1.74 -21.46
CA GLU A 13 -4.01 -2.10 -22.68
C GLU A 13 -4.12 -3.62 -22.88
N GLY A 14 -3.03 -4.35 -22.63
CA GLY A 14 -3.03 -5.82 -22.72
C GLY A 14 -3.84 -6.53 -21.62
N SER A 15 -3.99 -5.91 -20.45
CA SER A 15 -4.70 -6.49 -19.30
C SER A 15 -6.16 -6.04 -19.18
N GLY A 16 -6.60 -5.07 -19.99
CA GLY A 16 -7.92 -4.42 -19.85
C GLY A 16 -8.03 -3.46 -18.67
N ALA A 17 -6.95 -3.23 -17.92
CA ALA A 17 -6.90 -2.25 -16.85
C ALA A 17 -6.82 -0.83 -17.43
N LYS A 18 -7.28 0.17 -16.67
CA LYS A 18 -7.21 1.58 -17.08
C LYS A 18 -6.33 2.39 -16.14
N LEU A 19 -5.29 3.02 -16.69
CA LEU A 19 -4.42 3.92 -15.95
C LEU A 19 -5.17 5.22 -15.61
N ASN A 20 -5.18 5.59 -14.33
CA ASN A 20 -5.79 6.84 -13.87
C ASN A 20 -4.73 7.92 -13.66
N LEU A 21 -4.40 8.65 -14.71
CA LEU A 21 -3.36 9.67 -14.71
C LEU A 21 -3.60 10.77 -13.66
N SER A 22 -4.86 11.14 -13.38
CA SER A 22 -5.20 12.15 -12.37
C SER A 22 -4.85 11.74 -10.93
N LYS A 23 -4.73 10.43 -10.67
CA LYS A 23 -4.29 9.86 -9.39
C LYS A 23 -2.84 9.41 -9.40
N CYS A 24 -2.19 9.42 -10.56
CA CYS A 24 -0.77 9.12 -10.67
C CYS A 24 0.04 10.28 -10.09
N VAL A 25 1.06 9.95 -9.31
CA VAL A 25 1.95 10.92 -8.71
C VAL A 25 3.38 10.43 -8.79
N VAL A 26 4.30 11.34 -9.07
CA VAL A 26 5.73 11.09 -9.14
C VAL A 26 6.37 11.56 -7.85
N LEU A 27 6.98 10.65 -7.10
CA LEU A 27 7.84 10.98 -5.96
C LEU A 27 9.31 10.98 -6.40
N PRO A 28 9.98 12.13 -6.51
CA PRO A 28 11.41 12.16 -6.79
C PRO A 28 12.17 11.71 -5.53
N LEU A 29 12.89 10.59 -5.60
CA LEU A 29 13.69 10.12 -4.47
C LEU A 29 15.01 10.91 -4.31
N HIS A 30 15.48 11.55 -5.38
CA HIS A 30 16.67 12.39 -5.36
C HIS A 30 16.32 13.85 -5.06
N ARG A 31 16.61 14.29 -3.82
CA ARG A 31 16.33 15.66 -3.32
C ARG A 31 16.91 16.80 -4.15
N ARG A 32 17.97 16.52 -4.93
CA ARG A 32 18.71 17.50 -5.74
C ARG A 32 18.29 17.52 -7.21
N ARG A 33 17.49 16.56 -7.67
CA ARG A 33 17.14 16.44 -9.09
C ARG A 33 15.72 16.97 -9.28
N HIS A 34 15.60 18.08 -9.99
CA HIS A 34 14.30 18.56 -10.45
C HIS A 34 13.73 17.55 -11.45
N VAL A 35 12.48 17.16 -11.23
CA VAL A 35 11.70 16.36 -12.18
C VAL A 35 10.71 17.32 -12.82
N ALA A 36 10.78 17.44 -14.14
CA ALA A 36 9.82 18.23 -14.90
C ALA A 36 8.42 17.61 -14.76
N GLN A 37 7.40 18.46 -14.78
CA GLN A 37 6.01 18.02 -14.79
C GLN A 37 5.75 17.18 -16.04
N LEU A 38 5.11 16.03 -15.88
CA LEU A 38 4.95 15.04 -16.93
C LEU A 38 3.49 14.91 -17.35
N GLY A 39 3.09 15.66 -18.38
CA GLY A 39 1.70 15.70 -18.82
C GLY A 39 0.73 15.97 -17.67
N ALA A 40 -0.22 15.05 -17.45
CA ALA A 40 -1.23 15.15 -16.38
C ALA A 40 -0.78 14.57 -15.03
N VAL A 41 0.43 14.00 -14.94
CA VAL A 41 0.92 13.38 -13.70
C VAL A 41 1.53 14.42 -12.78
N ARG A 42 1.03 14.47 -11.55
CA ARG A 42 1.51 15.41 -10.53
C ARG A 42 2.90 14.99 -10.03
N VAL A 43 3.79 15.94 -9.78
CA VAL A 43 5.06 15.70 -9.08
C VAL A 43 4.88 16.07 -7.61
N LEU A 44 5.30 15.20 -6.70
CA LEU A 44 5.19 15.38 -5.27
C LEU A 44 6.20 16.43 -4.79
N GLU A 45 5.75 17.42 -4.02
CA GLU A 45 6.63 18.47 -3.48
C GLU A 45 7.39 18.01 -2.23
N ARG A 46 8.40 18.79 -1.80
CA ARG A 46 9.30 18.45 -0.68
C ARG A 46 8.59 18.16 0.65
N GLY A 47 7.46 18.83 0.90
CA GLY A 47 6.66 18.66 2.13
C GLY A 47 5.52 17.64 2.01
N GLU A 48 5.28 17.12 0.81
CA GLU A 48 4.19 16.19 0.56
C GLU A 48 4.64 14.74 0.79
N THR A 49 3.66 13.88 1.11
CA THR A 49 3.86 12.44 1.25
C THR A 49 2.80 11.68 0.45
N VAL A 50 3.17 10.51 -0.05
CA VAL A 50 2.28 9.55 -0.69
C VAL A 50 2.26 8.27 0.15
N LYS A 51 1.08 7.69 0.36
CA LYS A 51 0.96 6.43 1.09
C LYS A 51 0.98 5.27 0.12
N TYR A 52 1.81 4.28 0.40
CA TYR A 52 1.78 2.98 -0.27
C TYR A 52 1.62 1.90 0.79
N LEU A 53 0.54 1.12 0.69
CA LEU A 53 0.17 0.09 1.68
C LEU A 53 0.14 0.61 3.13
N GLY A 54 -0.31 1.85 3.32
CA GLY A 54 -0.37 2.51 4.63
C GLY A 54 0.93 3.14 5.12
N ILE A 55 2.05 2.96 4.40
CA ILE A 55 3.36 3.52 4.72
C ILE A 55 3.52 4.86 3.97
N PRO A 56 3.74 6.00 4.67
CA PRO A 56 4.00 7.28 4.04
C PRO A 56 5.45 7.36 3.50
N PHE A 57 5.56 7.73 2.23
CA PHE A 57 6.81 8.02 1.53
C PHE A 57 6.85 9.51 1.15
N GLY A 58 7.98 10.16 1.34
CA GLY A 58 8.16 11.56 0.98
C GLY A 58 9.64 11.93 0.91
N GLN A 59 9.93 13.18 0.56
CA GLN A 59 11.31 13.67 0.52
C GLN A 59 11.86 14.06 1.90
N ALA A 60 10.99 14.29 2.88
CA ALA A 60 11.37 14.61 4.25
C ALA A 60 12.22 13.49 4.87
N SER A 61 13.07 13.82 5.84
CA SER A 61 13.75 12.80 6.65
C SER A 61 12.72 11.95 7.36
N VAL A 62 12.91 10.63 7.35
CA VAL A 62 12.08 9.71 8.13
C VAL A 62 12.15 10.13 9.60
N VAL A 63 11.01 10.49 10.16
CA VAL A 63 10.88 10.84 11.57
C VAL A 63 10.95 9.53 12.36
N GLN A 64 11.72 9.48 13.46
CA GLN A 64 11.86 8.27 14.29
C GLN A 64 10.50 7.67 14.68
N ALA A 65 9.52 8.51 15.00
CA ALA A 65 8.14 8.11 15.29
C ALA A 65 7.46 7.29 14.16
N LEU A 66 7.85 7.50 12.90
CA LEU A 66 7.34 6.68 11.79
C LEU A 66 7.93 5.26 11.84
N LEU A 67 9.22 5.13 12.15
CA LEU A 67 9.84 3.81 12.32
C LEU A 67 9.19 3.08 13.50
N ASP A 68 9.00 3.76 14.62
CA ASP A 68 8.37 3.19 15.81
C ASP A 68 6.92 2.72 15.52
N ASP A 69 6.17 3.47 14.70
CA ASP A 69 4.81 3.07 14.26
C ASP A 69 4.82 1.84 13.33
N LEU A 70 5.79 1.77 12.41
CA LEU A 70 5.95 0.62 11.52
C LEU A 70 6.34 -0.64 12.29
N ASP A 71 7.26 -0.52 13.25
CA ASP A 71 7.66 -1.62 14.12
C ASP A 71 6.47 -2.12 14.94
N ARG A 72 5.70 -1.22 15.55
CA ARG A 72 4.47 -1.60 16.28
C ARG A 72 3.50 -2.38 15.40
N LYS A 73 3.17 -1.86 14.21
CA LYS A 73 2.24 -2.52 13.27
C LYS A 73 2.74 -3.88 12.82
N PHE A 74 4.04 -4.00 12.57
CA PHE A 74 4.67 -5.26 12.23
C PHE A 74 4.45 -6.30 13.33
N TYR A 75 4.79 -5.97 14.59
CA TYR A 75 4.63 -6.90 15.70
C TYR A 75 3.16 -7.20 16.05
N GLU A 76 2.24 -6.24 15.88
CA GLU A 76 0.80 -6.49 16.06
C GLU A 76 0.27 -7.56 15.09
N GLY A 77 0.79 -7.63 13.86
CA GLY A 77 0.41 -8.68 12.92
C GLY A 77 0.79 -10.10 13.35
N PHE A 78 1.75 -10.25 14.27
CA PHE A 78 2.20 -11.54 14.81
C PHE A 78 1.65 -11.84 16.21
N LYS A 79 0.92 -10.91 16.83
CA LYS A 79 0.25 -11.19 18.11
C LYS A 79 -0.84 -12.22 17.85
N LEU A 80 -0.66 -13.41 18.39
CA LEU A 80 -1.76 -14.38 18.53
C LEU A 80 -2.90 -13.67 19.29
N PRO A 81 -4.17 -13.89 18.91
CA PRO A 81 -5.27 -13.45 19.76
C PRO A 81 -5.03 -14.10 21.13
N SER A 82 -4.82 -13.27 22.14
CA SER A 82 -4.75 -13.71 23.53
C SER A 82 -6.00 -14.53 23.79
N THR A 83 -5.83 -15.82 24.05
CA THR A 83 -6.88 -16.72 24.51
C THR A 83 -7.26 -16.36 25.94
N ASP A 84 -7.70 -15.12 26.15
CA ASP A 84 -8.34 -14.65 27.38
C ASP A 84 -9.79 -14.32 27.03
N GLY A 85 -10.50 -15.40 26.76
CA GLY A 85 -11.89 -15.39 26.30
C GLY A 85 -12.32 -16.83 26.04
N ALA A 86 -12.26 -17.67 27.07
CA ALA A 86 -12.83 -19.00 27.04
C ALA A 86 -14.30 -18.92 26.58
N PRO A 87 -14.71 -19.61 25.50
CA PRO A 87 -16.12 -19.85 25.27
C PRO A 87 -16.56 -20.94 26.26
N VAL A 88 -17.40 -20.53 27.20
CA VAL A 88 -18.21 -21.44 28.02
C VAL A 88 -19.00 -22.34 27.08
N ALA A 89 -19.06 -23.62 27.41
CA ALA A 89 -19.75 -24.66 26.66
C ALA A 89 -21.20 -24.26 26.26
N GLY A 90 -21.57 -24.55 25.01
CA GLY A 90 -22.95 -24.59 24.56
C GLY A 90 -23.18 -23.91 23.20
N ASP A 91 -22.94 -24.62 22.10
CA ASP A 91 -24.03 -25.19 21.29
C ASP A 91 -23.43 -25.97 20.11
N ALA A 92 -23.79 -27.25 20.00
CA ALA A 92 -23.38 -28.11 18.92
C ALA A 92 -24.53 -28.24 17.93
N ALA A 93 -24.50 -27.46 16.85
CA ALA A 93 -25.33 -27.59 15.65
C ALA A 93 -24.89 -26.45 14.70
N SER A 94 -24.65 -26.57 13.40
CA SER A 94 -25.04 -27.58 12.43
C SER A 94 -24.39 -27.19 11.08
N VAL A 95 -23.85 -28.20 10.37
CA VAL A 95 -23.86 -28.33 8.89
C VAL A 95 -22.95 -27.41 8.07
N CYS A 96 -21.87 -27.97 7.50
CA CYS A 96 -21.89 -28.62 6.17
C CYS A 96 -20.44 -28.93 5.73
N ALA A 97 -19.97 -30.17 5.92
CA ALA A 97 -18.81 -30.69 5.20
C ALA A 97 -19.31 -31.80 4.28
N GLN A 98 -19.38 -31.46 3.00
CA GLN A 98 -19.56 -32.39 1.91
C GLN A 98 -18.39 -33.39 1.91
N SER A 99 -18.69 -34.68 1.84
CA SER A 99 -17.76 -35.70 1.35
C SER A 99 -18.60 -36.76 0.67
N SER A 100 -18.39 -36.93 -0.63
CA SER A 100 -17.63 -38.08 -1.15
C SER A 100 -17.83 -38.21 -2.66
N LEU A 101 -16.70 -38.39 -3.35
CA LEU A 101 -16.62 -39.24 -4.55
C LEU A 101 -16.83 -40.70 -4.13
#